data_AF-A0A941GMA1-F1
#
_entry.id   AF-A0A941GMA1-F1
#
_cell.length_a   1.000
_cell.length_b   1.000
_cell.length_c   1.000
_cell.angle_alpha   90.00
_cell.angle_beta   90.00
_cell.angle_gamma   90.00
#
_symmetry.space_group_name_H-M   'P 1'
#
loop_
_entity.id
_entity.type
_entity.pdbx_description
1 polymer ?
#
loop_
_entity_poly.entity_id
_entity_poly.type
_entity_poly.pdbx_seq_one_letter_code
_entity_poly.pdbx_strand_id
1 'polypeptide(L)' 'MMVFHSKIDRFFRIILMIVVFIIGLVTIGLLFVEEEITILPGFIMSAIFTLTTSFIAWISFSIKYVFNDEYLLVKGGPF' A
#
# COMPACT_ATOMS: atom_id res chain seq x y z
N MET A 1 -8.70 23.42 -18.41
CA MET A 1 -8.45 22.61 -17.20
C MET A 1 -7.89 21.26 -17.62
N MET A 2 -6.57 21.09 -17.57
CA MET A 2 -5.89 19.88 -18.05
C MET A 2 -5.52 19.03 -16.83
N VAL A 3 -6.31 18.02 -16.52
CA VAL A 3 -6.05 17.14 -15.36
C VAL A 3 -4.90 16.19 -15.70
N PHE A 4 -3.67 16.60 -15.42
CA PHE A 4 -2.50 15.72 -15.53
C PHE A 4 -2.57 14.65 -14.43
N HIS A 5 -3.11 13.51 -14.80
CA HIS A 5 -2.95 12.32 -13.98
C HIS A 5 -1.48 11.94 -14.06
N SER A 6 -0.73 12.10 -12.96
CA SER A 6 0.56 11.43 -12.84
C SER A 6 0.27 9.95 -13.09
N LYS A 7 0.68 9.47 -14.27
CA LYS A 7 0.43 8.10 -14.67
C LYS A 7 1.08 7.27 -13.60
N ILE A 8 0.30 6.42 -12.92
CA ILE A 8 0.89 5.45 -12.01
C ILE A 8 1.82 4.61 -12.86
N ASP A 9 3.10 4.96 -12.79
CA ASP A 9 4.08 4.39 -13.68
C ASP A 9 4.31 2.95 -13.28
N ARG A 10 4.72 2.14 -14.26
CA ARG A 10 5.08 0.74 -14.02
C ARG A 10 6.06 0.63 -12.85
N PHE A 11 6.95 1.60 -12.69
CA PHE A 11 7.89 1.71 -11.58
C PHE A 11 7.21 1.80 -10.21
N PHE A 12 6.24 2.72 -10.05
CA PHE A 12 5.51 2.89 -8.80
C PHE A 12 4.76 1.61 -8.40
N ARG A 13 4.10 0.96 -9.37
CA ARG A 13 3.42 -0.32 -9.13
C ARG A 13 4.40 -1.43 -8.73
N ILE A 14 5.58 -1.49 -9.35
CA ILE A 14 6.61 -2.48 -8.99
C ILE A 14 7.09 -2.25 -7.55
N ILE A 15 7.38 -1.00 -7.17
CA ILE A 15 7.76 -0.67 -5.80
C ILE A 15 6.67 -1.06 -4.81
N LEU A 16 5.40 -0.72 -5.10
CA LEU A 16 4.28 -1.06 -4.23
C LEU A 16 4.14 -2.58 -4.04
N MET A 17 4.33 -3.36 -5.11
CA MET A 17 4.36 -4.82 -5.03
C MET A 17 5.52 -5.34 -4.18
N ILE A 18 6.72 -4.77 -4.31
CA ILE A 18 7.89 -5.15 -3.49
C ILE A 18 7.62 -4.84 -2.01
N VAL A 19 7.06 -3.66 -1.71
CA VAL A 19 6.73 -3.26 -0.34
C VAL A 19 5.71 -4.23 0.27
N VAL A 20 4.60 -4.50 -0.43
CA VAL A 20 3.59 -5.47 0.03
C VAL A 20 4.19 -6.86 0.22
N PHE A 21 5.08 -7.28 -0.69
CA PHE A 21 5.75 -8.57 -0.61
C PHE A 21 6.65 -8.67 0.63
N ILE A 22 7.47 -7.65 0.91
CA ILE A 22 8.33 -7.61 2.11
C ILE A 22 7.48 -7.65 3.38
N ILE A 23 6.39 -6.86 3.44
CA ILE A 23 5.49 -6.86 4.59
C ILE A 23 4.87 -8.25 4.78
N GLY A 24 4.43 -8.91 3.70
CA GLY A 24 3.91 -10.28 3.76
C GLY A 24 4.96 -11.28 4.24
N LEU A 25 6.19 -11.16 3.76
CA LEU A 25 7.29 -12.04 4.15
C LEU A 25 7.62 -11.89 5.64
N VAL A 26 7.58 -10.67 6.19
CA VAL A 26 7.84 -10.45 7.62
C VAL A 26 6.65 -10.87 8.49
N THR A 27 5.41 -10.55 8.09
CA THR A 27 4.22 -10.81 8.91
C THR A 27 3.73 -12.24 8.80
N ILE A 28 3.53 -12.73 7.58
CA ILE A 28 3.05 -14.08 7.30
C ILE A 28 4.20 -15.08 7.31
N GLY A 29 5.41 -14.69 6.87
CA GLY A 29 6.56 -15.60 6.90
C GLY A 29 6.98 -16.00 8.32
N LEU A 30 6.88 -15.10 9.31
CA LEU A 30 7.09 -15.47 10.71
C LEU A 30 6.13 -16.58 11.17
N LEU A 31 4.91 -16.62 10.61
CA LEU A 31 3.93 -17.65 10.95
C LEU A 31 4.33 -19.06 10.54
N PHE A 32 5.29 -19.20 9.62
CA PHE A 32 5.81 -20.50 9.18
C PHE A 32 7.08 -20.92 9.92
N VAL A 33 7.69 -20.03 10.71
CA VAL A 33 8.92 -20.30 11.45
C VAL A 33 8.62 -20.78 12.87
N GLU A 34 7.54 -20.29 13.47
CA GLU A 34 7.13 -20.73 14.80
C GLU A 34 6.22 -21.98 14.71
N GLU A 35 6.72 -23.12 15.18
CA GLU A 35 5.97 -24.40 15.18
C GLU A 35 4.77 -24.41 16.15
N GLU A 36 4.75 -23.53 17.15
CA GLU A 36 3.72 -23.49 18.21
C GLU A 36 2.76 -22.29 18.11
N ILE A 37 2.42 -21.86 16.89
CA ILE A 37 1.47 -20.75 16.76
C ILE A 37 0.06 -21.21 17.09
N THR A 38 -0.48 -20.65 18.16
CA THR A 38 -1.90 -20.72 18.47
C THR A 38 -2.72 -19.96 17.41
N ILE A 39 -3.94 -20.42 17.13
CA ILE A 39 -4.86 -19.88 16.09
C ILE A 39 -5.05 -18.36 16.22
N LEU A 40 -5.05 -17.84 17.46
CA LEU A 40 -5.28 -16.43 17.77
C LEU A 40 -4.15 -15.50 17.27
N PRO A 41 -2.86 -15.72 17.60
CA PRO A 41 -1.74 -14.96 17.02
C PRO A 41 -1.71 -14.99 15.49
N GLY A 42 -1.98 -16.13 14.87
CA GLY A 42 -2.04 -16.25 13.41
C GLY A 42 -3.13 -15.37 12.79
N PHE A 43 -4.31 -15.35 13.40
CA PHE A 43 -5.40 -14.48 12.96
C PHE A 43 -5.06 -12.98 13.12
N ILE A 44 -4.44 -12.60 14.24
CA ILE A 44 -4.02 -11.22 14.49
C ILE A 44 -2.98 -10.75 13.46
N MET A 45 -1.95 -11.57 13.20
CA MET A 45 -0.92 -11.28 12.20
C MET A 45 -1.52 -11.12 10.79
N SER A 46 -2.44 -12.00 10.40
CA SER A 46 -3.15 -11.90 9.12
C SER A 46 -4.02 -10.63 9.02
N ALA A 47 -4.69 -10.25 10.11
CA ALA A 47 -5.49 -9.02 10.16
C ALA A 47 -4.61 -7.77 10.03
N ILE A 48 -3.47 -7.74 10.73
CA ILE A 48 -2.50 -6.64 10.65
C ILE A 48 -1.97 -6.51 9.22
N PHE A 49 -1.56 -7.63 8.59
CA PHE A 49 -1.12 -7.65 7.20
C PHE A 49 -2.17 -7.07 6.25
N THR A 50 -3.42 -7.53 6.38
CA THR A 50 -4.51 -7.09 5.50
C THR A 50 -4.81 -5.60 5.68
N LEU A 51 -4.83 -5.11 6.92
CA LEU A 51 -5.07 -3.69 7.21
C LEU A 51 -3.94 -2.80 6.70
N THR A 52 -2.68 -3.17 6.94
CA THR A 52 -1.53 -2.38 6.48
C THR A 52 -1.44 -2.33 4.96
N THR A 53 -1.57 -3.47 4.28
CA THR A 53 -1.52 -3.52 2.81
C THR A 53 -2.68 -2.76 2.17
N SER A 54 -3.89 -2.88 2.72
CA SER A 54 -5.06 -2.11 2.26
C SER A 54 -4.86 -0.61 2.46
N PHE A 55 -4.31 -0.19 3.60
CA PHE A 55 -4.06 1.22 3.89
C PHE A 55 -2.98 1.82 2.98
N ILE A 56 -1.89 1.08 2.75
CA ILE A 56 -0.81 1.48 1.83
C ILE A 56 -1.36 1.60 0.41
N ALA A 57 -2.12 0.60 -0.06
CA ALA A 57 -2.75 0.63 -1.37
C ALA A 57 -3.70 1.82 -1.49
N TRP A 58 -4.55 2.05 -0.48
CA TRP A 58 -5.46 3.19 -0.45
C TRP A 58 -4.72 4.51 -0.61
N ILE A 59 -3.73 4.79 0.25
CA ILE A 59 -2.99 6.07 0.18
C ILE A 59 -2.31 6.20 -1.17
N SER A 60 -1.68 5.12 -1.66
CA SER A 60 -0.94 5.12 -2.91
C SER A 60 -1.82 5.40 -4.14
N PHE A 61 -3.05 4.90 -4.15
CA PHE A 61 -4.00 5.12 -5.25
C PHE A 61 -4.87 6.37 -5.07
N SER A 62 -4.94 6.93 -3.86
CA SER A 62 -5.75 8.11 -3.54
C SER A 62 -5.06 9.42 -3.94
N ILE A 63 -3.74 9.43 -4.10
CA ILE A 63 -3.00 10.63 -4.53
C ILE A 63 -3.38 10.96 -5.98
N LYS A 64 -4.08 12.09 -6.17
CA LYS A 64 -4.38 12.66 -7.49
C LYS A 64 -3.60 13.96 -7.66
N TYR A 65 -2.80 14.01 -8.72
CA TYR A 65 -2.16 15.25 -9.14
C TYR A 65 -3.14 16.01 -10.04
N VAL A 66 -3.40 17.28 -9.72
CA VAL A 66 -4.19 18.17 -10.58
C VAL A 66 -3.26 19.28 -11.04
N PHE A 67 -2.89 19.26 -12.32
CA PHE A 67 -2.18 20.38 -12.94
C PHE A 67 -3.16 21.52 -13.20
N ASN A 68 -2.93 22.67 -12.59
CA ASN A 68 -3.50 23.95 -13.00
C ASN A 68 -2.44 24.71 -13.81
N ASP A 69 -2.87 25.59 -14.73
CA ASP A 69 -1.97 26.29 -15.66
C ASP A 69 -0.88 27.16 -14.97
N GLU A 70 -1.07 27.51 -13.69
CA GLU A 70 -0.15 28.35 -12.91
C GLU A 70 0.56 27.62 -11.75
N TYR A 71 0.09 26.43 -11.35
CA TYR A 71 0.68 25.70 -10.22
C TYR A 71 0.30 24.21 -10.22
N LEU A 72 1.19 23.41 -9.63
CA LEU A 72 1.02 21.97 -9.45
C LEU A 72 0.34 21.70 -8.10
N LEU A 73 -0.97 21.41 -8.11
CA LEU A 73 -1.71 21.15 -6.89
C LEU A 73 -1.71 19.65 -6.57
N VAL A 74 -1.00 19.28 -5.52
CA VAL A 74 -0.94 17.90 -5.01
C VAL A 74 -2.14 17.67 -4.09
N LYS A 75 -3.14 16.90 -4.54
CA LYS A 75 -4.20 16.40 -3.66
C LYS A 75 -3.80 15.03 -3.13
N GLY A 76 -3.32 14.97 -1.90
CA GLY A 76 -3.09 13.71 -1.19
C GLY A 76 -4.23 13.41 -0.22
N GLY A 77 -4.96 12.30 -0.42
CA GLY A 77 -5.97 11.83 0.52
C GLY A 77 -7.37 11.61 -0.08
N PRO A 78 -8.31 11.05 0.71
CA PRO A 78 -9.67 10.76 0.28
C PRO A 78 -10.44 12.08 0.08
N PHE A 79 -10.55 12.52 -1.18
CA PHE A 79 -11.38 13.65 -1.60
C PHE A 79 -12.37 13.18 -2.66
#